data_AF-A0A829YL45-F1
#
_entry.id   AF-A0A829YL45-F1
#
_cell.length_a   1.000
_cell.length_b   1.000
_cell.length_c   1.000
_cell.angle_alpha   90.00
_cell.angle_beta   90.00
_cell.angle_gamma   90.00
#
_symmetry.space_group_name_H-M   'P 1'
#
loop_
_entity.id
_entity.type
_entity.pdbx_description
1 polymer ?
#
loop_
_entity_poly.entity_id
_entity_poly.type
_entity_poly.pdbx_seq_one_letter_code
_entity_poly.pdbx_strand_id
1 'polypeptide(L)'
;MTAPDVAVPPISTGFGLSTEPFTDTADESFFFPSDQHLRALEFMGHSLWTKARLGVVTADNGCGKSLLIKRLLKDLDERVNVATVQREAIGPREFLLEILRQFGFSLADDDKTERRRLLERYLAHQANAGRLCLLIVENAQSMHPLVLEELRCLAAVEHEGMRVLKILLLGQPALNLVLESPRMAELVQGTVSRFSLNALTEDQTAAYVAHRLRAAGAPNPDALMPYTLLPQIHACSLGIPANINKLCQRALIHAREEGAGQVTHSALEKAIEDLGWLRRRLRMETAVLEQVASLGSAPSQAKLVVTMQGEPEREVSLKSDRVLVGRGEEADLRIDSVFISRYHALIVRDGNRDLLLDLGSTNGLLVNSRRIVRRALRHRDLIQVGPARVMYINEQANNAQPDPAETLCFARPGFPVAAGEEEVSSLLAFGRGEPSP
;
A
#
# COMPACT_ATOMS: atom_id res chain seq x y z
N MET A 1 18.55 -8.04 44.30
CA MET A 1 18.95 -6.64 44.07
C MET A 1 18.62 -6.32 42.61
N THR A 2 17.39 -5.87 42.38
CA THR A 2 16.91 -5.39 41.08
C THR A 2 17.49 -4.00 40.85
N ALA A 3 18.16 -3.81 39.71
CA ALA A 3 18.69 -2.51 39.30
C ALA A 3 17.55 -1.47 39.23
N PRO A 4 17.78 -0.21 39.62
CA PRO A 4 16.77 0.82 39.55
C PRO A 4 16.45 1.11 38.07
N ASP A 5 15.17 1.12 37.76
CA ASP A 5 14.60 1.50 36.47
C ASP A 5 14.86 3.01 36.28
N VAL A 6 15.98 3.35 35.64
CA VAL A 6 16.35 4.74 35.36
C VAL A 6 15.42 5.22 34.24
N ALA A 7 14.38 5.96 34.62
CA ALA A 7 13.50 6.63 33.68
C ALA A 7 14.34 7.50 32.73
N VAL A 8 14.44 7.08 31.47
CA VAL A 8 15.11 7.82 30.41
C VAL A 8 14.40 9.17 30.27
N PRO A 9 15.08 10.32 30.46
CA PRO A 9 14.43 11.62 30.36
C PRO A 9 13.87 11.82 28.95
N PRO A 10 12.71 12.51 28.80
CA PRO A 10 12.06 12.71 27.50
C PRO A 10 13.01 13.39 26.51
N ILE A 11 12.88 13.03 25.22
CA ILE A 11 13.81 13.47 24.17
C ILE A 11 13.76 15.00 24.01
N SER A 12 12.60 15.58 24.27
CA SER A 12 12.32 17.02 24.17
C SER A 12 13.30 17.89 24.95
N THR A 13 13.68 17.46 26.17
CA THR A 13 14.60 18.21 27.05
C THR A 13 16.05 18.27 26.56
N GLY A 14 16.50 17.37 25.68
CA GLY A 14 17.88 17.34 25.19
C GLY A 14 18.16 18.26 24.00
N PHE A 15 17.13 18.58 23.22
CA PHE A 15 17.24 19.35 21.98
C PHE A 15 16.49 20.69 22.03
N GLY A 16 15.99 21.10 23.20
CA GLY A 16 15.23 22.34 23.36
C GLY A 16 13.86 22.33 22.68
N LEU A 17 13.24 21.15 22.54
CA LEU A 17 11.90 21.02 21.95
C LEU A 17 10.83 21.11 23.04
N SER A 18 9.68 21.69 22.70
CA SER A 18 8.54 21.83 23.62
C SER A 18 7.81 20.50 23.82
N THR A 19 7.78 19.66 22.79
CA THR A 19 7.12 18.35 22.76
C THR A 19 7.91 17.37 21.91
N GLU A 20 7.64 16.08 22.01
CA GLU A 20 8.34 15.09 21.18
C GLU A 20 7.88 15.14 19.71
N PRO A 21 8.80 15.27 18.73
CA PRO A 21 8.44 15.54 17.34
C PRO A 21 7.88 14.33 16.58
N PHE A 22 8.19 13.09 16.97
CA PHE A 22 7.91 11.88 16.20
C PHE A 22 7.05 10.86 16.96
N THR A 23 6.31 11.30 17.97
CA THR A 23 5.33 10.45 18.66
C THR A 23 4.08 10.23 17.82
N ASP A 24 3.39 9.10 18.02
CA ASP A 24 2.06 8.85 17.44
C ASP A 24 1.00 9.70 18.18
N THR A 25 1.15 11.02 18.11
CA THR A 25 0.18 12.00 18.61
C THR A 25 -0.89 12.24 17.55
N ALA A 26 -2.14 12.37 17.99
CA ALA A 26 -3.27 12.75 17.14
C ALA A 26 -3.47 14.28 17.08
N ASP A 27 -2.46 15.03 17.48
CA ASP A 27 -2.49 16.49 17.56
C ASP A 27 -2.45 17.11 16.16
N GLU A 28 -3.31 18.10 15.91
CA GLU A 28 -3.45 18.73 14.60
C GLU A 28 -2.21 19.51 14.17
N SER A 29 -1.44 20.03 15.13
CA SER A 29 -0.19 20.74 14.85
C SER A 29 0.83 19.87 14.12
N PHE A 30 0.75 18.54 14.26
CA PHE A 30 1.63 17.58 13.62
C PHE A 30 1.05 16.98 12.34
N PHE A 31 -0.15 17.39 11.92
CA PHE A 31 -0.73 16.98 10.64
C PHE A 31 -0.01 17.68 9.49
N PHE A 32 0.71 16.89 8.70
CA PHE A 32 1.35 17.36 7.48
C PHE A 32 0.34 17.33 6.31
N PRO A 33 -0.09 18.50 5.77
CA PRO A 33 -1.08 18.57 4.72
C PRO A 33 -0.44 18.29 3.35
N SER A 34 -0.06 17.04 3.07
CA SER A 34 0.39 16.69 1.72
C SER A 34 -0.78 16.77 0.74
N ASP A 35 -0.50 17.11 -0.53
CA ASP A 35 -1.53 17.18 -1.58
C ASP A 35 -2.37 15.90 -1.66
N GLN A 36 -1.77 14.74 -1.40
CA GLN A 36 -2.49 13.47 -1.39
C GLN A 36 -3.44 13.35 -0.20
N HIS A 37 -3.05 13.81 0.99
CA HIS A 37 -3.93 13.78 2.17
C HIS A 37 -5.08 14.79 2.03
N LEU A 38 -4.82 15.98 1.48
CA LEU A 38 -5.86 16.97 1.20
C LEU A 38 -6.87 16.44 0.17
N ARG A 39 -6.39 15.85 -0.93
CA ARG A 39 -7.25 15.17 -1.91
C ARG A 39 -8.01 13.99 -1.32
N ALA A 40 -7.40 13.24 -0.38
CA ALA A 40 -8.07 12.15 0.31
C ALA A 40 -9.24 12.67 1.17
N LEU A 41 -9.04 13.77 1.91
CA LEU A 41 -10.09 14.41 2.71
C LEU A 41 -11.21 14.96 1.83
N GLU A 42 -10.85 15.65 0.73
CA GLU A 42 -11.84 16.15 -0.24
C GLU A 42 -12.65 15.00 -0.84
N PHE A 43 -11.99 13.91 -1.22
CA PHE A 43 -12.63 12.69 -1.70
C PHE A 43 -13.58 12.10 -0.66
N MET A 44 -13.13 11.97 0.60
CA MET A 44 -13.94 11.41 1.70
C MET A 44 -15.18 12.28 1.97
N GLY A 45 -15.02 13.60 2.00
CA GLY A 45 -16.12 14.54 2.18
C GLY A 45 -17.09 14.55 0.99
N HIS A 46 -16.58 14.57 -0.24
CA HIS A 46 -17.41 14.56 -1.44
C HIS A 46 -18.19 13.24 -1.58
N SER A 47 -17.60 12.11 -1.18
CA SER A 47 -18.25 10.79 -1.22
C SER A 47 -19.58 10.76 -0.46
N LEU A 48 -19.74 11.56 0.60
CA LEU A 48 -20.98 11.67 1.39
C LEU A 48 -22.14 12.28 0.60
N TRP A 49 -21.84 13.27 -0.25
CA TRP A 49 -22.83 14.02 -1.02
C TRP A 49 -23.05 13.45 -2.43
N THR A 50 -22.13 12.61 -2.90
CA THR A 50 -22.27 11.92 -4.19
C THR A 50 -23.38 10.86 -4.16
N LYS A 51 -23.82 10.43 -5.34
CA LYS A 51 -24.67 9.23 -5.48
C LYS A 51 -23.93 7.92 -5.15
N ALA A 52 -22.59 7.96 -5.03
CA ALA A 52 -21.80 6.79 -4.70
C ALA A 52 -22.19 6.24 -3.32
N ARG A 53 -22.36 4.92 -3.24
CA ARG A 53 -22.80 4.23 -2.02
C ARG A 53 -21.62 3.86 -1.13
N LEU A 54 -20.49 3.59 -1.79
CA LEU A 54 -19.28 3.07 -1.19
C LEU A 54 -18.11 3.98 -1.58
N GLY A 55 -17.48 4.58 -0.59
CA GLY A 55 -16.17 5.18 -0.70
C GLY A 55 -15.12 4.17 -0.24
N VAL A 56 -14.03 4.03 -0.98
CA VAL A 56 -12.91 3.16 -0.61
C VAL A 56 -11.63 3.97 -0.62
N VAL A 57 -10.94 4.01 0.51
CA VAL A 57 -9.62 4.62 0.64
C VAL A 57 -8.62 3.52 0.98
N THR A 58 -7.70 3.25 0.06
CA THR A 58 -6.61 2.30 0.31
C THR A 58 -5.31 3.05 0.59
N ALA A 59 -4.54 2.58 1.58
CA ALA A 59 -3.20 3.08 1.85
C ALA A 59 -2.35 2.00 2.51
N ASP A 60 -1.03 2.09 2.41
CA ASP A 60 -0.16 1.21 3.18
C ASP A 60 -0.31 1.46 4.68
N ASN A 61 0.13 0.48 5.48
CA ASN A 61 0.06 0.62 6.93
C ASN A 61 0.95 1.78 7.38
N GLY A 62 0.40 2.70 8.18
CA GLY A 62 1.15 3.85 8.68
C GLY A 62 1.15 5.09 7.78
N CYS A 63 0.35 5.13 6.71
CA CYS A 63 0.15 6.34 5.89
C CYS A 63 -0.86 7.34 6.49
N GLY A 64 -1.31 7.18 7.73
CA GLY A 64 -2.19 8.17 8.37
C GLY A 64 -3.70 8.01 8.12
N LYS A 65 -4.18 6.81 7.77
CA LYS A 65 -5.62 6.52 7.59
C LYS A 65 -6.48 6.92 8.80
N SER A 66 -6.06 6.54 10.00
CA SER A 66 -6.80 6.89 11.23
C SER A 66 -6.81 8.40 11.50
N LEU A 67 -5.76 9.12 11.08
CA LEU A 67 -5.68 10.58 11.17
C LEU A 67 -6.65 11.25 10.21
N LEU A 68 -6.79 10.72 8.98
CA LEU A 68 -7.78 11.19 8.01
C LEU A 68 -9.22 11.01 8.53
N ILE A 69 -9.52 9.88 9.18
CA ILE A 69 -10.83 9.66 9.80
C ILE A 69 -11.11 10.71 10.87
N LYS A 70 -10.18 10.90 11.81
CA LYS A 70 -10.34 11.90 12.88
C LYS A 70 -10.57 13.30 12.33
N ARG A 71 -9.86 13.67 11.25
CA ARG A 71 -10.02 14.98 10.63
C ARG A 71 -11.37 15.11 9.92
N LEU A 72 -11.77 14.10 9.16
CA LEU A 72 -13.10 14.06 8.55
C LEU A 72 -14.17 14.29 9.62
N LEU A 73 -14.14 13.53 10.73
CA LEU A 73 -15.14 13.62 11.81
C LEU A 73 -15.28 15.03 12.42
N LYS A 74 -14.21 15.84 12.44
CA LYS A 74 -14.26 17.23 12.93
C LYS A 74 -14.92 18.18 11.94
N ASP A 75 -14.75 17.91 10.65
CA ASP A 75 -15.24 18.77 9.56
C ASP A 75 -16.66 18.33 9.08
N LEU A 76 -17.28 17.34 9.73
CA LEU A 76 -18.63 16.86 9.40
C LEU A 76 -19.72 17.78 9.94
N ASP A 77 -20.79 17.92 9.15
CA ASP A 77 -22.03 18.61 9.52
C ASP A 77 -22.76 17.83 10.64
N GLU A 78 -23.39 18.55 11.57
CA GLU A 78 -24.24 18.00 12.65
C GLU A 78 -25.39 17.12 12.13
N ARG A 79 -25.75 17.25 10.85
CA ARG A 79 -26.77 16.43 10.18
C ARG A 79 -26.29 15.01 9.82
N VAL A 80 -25.00 14.70 10.01
CA VAL A 80 -24.42 13.40 9.70
C VAL A 80 -24.20 12.60 11.00
N ASN A 81 -24.94 11.51 11.15
CA ASN A 81 -24.70 10.53 12.21
C ASN A 81 -23.59 9.58 11.76
N VAL A 82 -22.54 9.43 12.56
CA VAL A 82 -21.39 8.60 12.20
C VAL A 82 -21.23 7.42 13.12
N ALA A 83 -20.93 6.26 12.54
CA ALA A 83 -20.44 5.10 13.26
C ALA A 83 -19.05 4.71 12.74
N THR A 84 -18.07 4.58 13.63
CA THR A 84 -16.71 4.17 13.28
C THR A 84 -16.40 2.78 13.84
N VAL A 85 -15.95 1.86 12.99
CA VAL A 85 -15.51 0.53 13.40
C VAL A 85 -14.03 0.39 13.10
N GLN A 86 -13.22 0.24 14.15
CA GLN A 86 -11.76 0.14 14.06
C GLN A 86 -11.20 -1.22 14.52
N ARG A 87 -12.04 -2.09 15.10
CA ARG A 87 -11.58 -3.37 15.64
C ARG A 87 -11.22 -4.35 14.53
N GLU A 88 -10.07 -4.98 14.68
CA GLU A 88 -9.63 -6.10 13.83
C GLU A 88 -10.37 -7.40 14.23
N ALA A 89 -10.60 -8.28 13.27
CA ALA A 89 -11.16 -9.63 13.49
C ALA A 89 -12.50 -9.70 14.27
N ILE A 90 -13.36 -8.69 14.12
CA ILE A 90 -14.68 -8.65 14.77
C ILE A 90 -15.65 -9.70 14.20
N GLY A 91 -16.46 -10.33 15.06
CA GLY A 91 -17.53 -11.24 14.61
C GLY A 91 -18.79 -10.49 14.12
N PRO A 92 -19.71 -11.14 13.36
CA PRO A 92 -20.92 -10.47 12.85
C PRO A 92 -21.83 -9.88 13.93
N ARG A 93 -21.98 -10.58 15.06
CA ARG A 93 -22.80 -10.11 16.19
C ARG A 93 -22.19 -8.89 16.87
N GLU A 94 -20.88 -8.95 17.12
CA GLU A 94 -20.12 -7.87 17.72
C GLU A 94 -20.07 -6.65 16.80
N PHE A 95 -20.00 -6.87 15.48
CA PHE A 95 -20.01 -5.81 14.48
C PHE A 95 -21.29 -4.99 14.52
N LEU A 96 -22.46 -5.66 14.53
CA LEU A 96 -23.74 -4.96 14.65
C LEU A 96 -23.89 -4.25 16.00
N LEU A 97 -23.41 -4.86 17.09
CA LEU A 97 -23.39 -4.24 18.42
C LEU A 97 -22.50 -2.98 18.45
N GLU A 98 -21.31 -3.04 17.85
CA GLU A 98 -20.40 -1.91 17.78
C GLU A 98 -21.06 -0.74 17.03
N ILE A 99 -21.67 -1.00 15.87
CA ILE A 99 -22.39 0.04 15.11
C ILE A 99 -23.51 0.67 15.95
N LEU A 100 -24.32 -0.15 16.63
CA LEU A 100 -25.40 0.34 17.48
C LEU A 100 -24.86 1.19 18.65
N ARG A 101 -23.75 0.77 19.27
CA ARG A 101 -23.10 1.56 20.34
C ARG A 101 -22.60 2.91 19.83
N GLN A 102 -22.00 2.94 18.65
CA GLN A 102 -21.53 4.18 18.02
C GLN A 102 -22.69 5.14 17.69
N PHE A 103 -23.87 4.61 17.36
CA PHE A 103 -25.09 5.41 17.20
C PHE A 103 -25.80 5.77 18.52
N GLY A 104 -25.23 5.40 19.68
CA GLY A 104 -25.71 5.79 21.00
C GLY A 104 -26.62 4.76 21.70
N PHE A 105 -26.76 3.55 21.18
CA PHE A 105 -27.56 2.50 21.82
C PHE A 105 -26.76 1.76 22.89
N SER A 106 -27.37 1.59 24.07
CA SER A 106 -26.86 0.71 25.13
C SER A 106 -27.67 -0.58 25.14
N LEU A 107 -27.12 -1.64 24.54
CA LEU A 107 -27.73 -2.97 24.49
C LEU A 107 -26.97 -3.91 25.42
N ALA A 108 -27.69 -4.77 26.13
CA ALA A 108 -27.08 -5.83 26.93
C ALA A 108 -26.65 -7.00 25.99
N ASP A 109 -25.58 -7.72 26.33
CA ASP A 109 -25.05 -8.77 25.43
C ASP A 109 -25.99 -9.99 25.31
N ASP A 110 -26.81 -10.19 26.33
CA ASP A 110 -27.84 -11.22 26.50
C ASP A 110 -29.18 -10.89 25.82
N ASP A 111 -29.33 -9.69 25.27
CA ASP A 111 -30.55 -9.29 24.59
C ASP A 111 -30.77 -10.15 23.32
N LYS A 112 -31.89 -10.89 23.31
CA LYS A 112 -32.38 -11.67 22.16
C LYS A 112 -32.98 -10.78 21.07
N THR A 113 -32.65 -9.49 21.07
CA THR A 113 -33.16 -8.54 20.09
C THR A 113 -32.55 -8.83 18.73
N GLU A 114 -33.39 -8.75 17.69
CA GLU A 114 -32.95 -8.70 16.28
C GLU A 114 -32.18 -7.40 16.05
N ARG A 115 -30.89 -7.38 16.40
CA ARG A 115 -29.97 -6.22 16.32
C ARG A 115 -30.00 -5.59 14.93
N ARG A 116 -30.05 -6.41 13.89
CA ARG A 116 -30.18 -5.96 12.50
C ARG A 116 -31.46 -5.16 12.28
N ARG A 117 -32.61 -5.68 12.71
CA ARG A 117 -33.91 -5.01 12.58
C ARG A 117 -33.94 -3.68 13.35
N LEU A 118 -33.29 -3.61 14.51
CA LEU A 118 -33.14 -2.36 15.25
C LEU A 118 -32.33 -1.34 14.46
N LEU A 119 -31.19 -1.75 13.89
CA LEU A 119 -30.35 -0.89 13.07
C LEU A 119 -31.08 -0.41 11.80
N GLU A 120 -31.77 -1.29 11.08
CA GLU A 120 -32.59 -0.93 9.91
C GLU A 120 -33.67 0.10 10.25
N ARG A 121 -34.39 -0.09 11.37
CA ARG A 121 -35.40 0.87 11.84
C ARG A 121 -34.78 2.22 12.20
N TYR A 122 -33.61 2.22 12.85
CA TYR A 122 -32.89 3.44 13.17
C TYR A 122 -32.47 4.18 11.89
N LEU A 123 -31.87 3.48 10.92
CA LEU A 123 -31.45 4.08 9.66
C LEU A 123 -32.64 4.70 8.89
N ALA A 124 -33.78 4.00 8.83
CA ALA A 124 -34.99 4.53 8.22
C ALA A 124 -35.54 5.76 8.97
N HIS A 125 -35.50 5.75 10.31
CA HIS A 125 -35.93 6.91 11.11
C HIS A 125 -35.04 8.13 10.88
N GLN A 126 -33.71 7.96 10.82
CA GLN A 126 -32.78 9.07 10.53
C GLN A 126 -32.99 9.63 9.13
N ALA A 127 -33.23 8.76 8.14
CA ALA A 127 -33.53 9.19 6.78
C ALA A 127 -34.80 10.05 6.70
N ASN A 128 -35.87 9.67 7.40
CA ASN A 128 -37.10 10.48 7.49
C ASN A 128 -36.85 11.85 8.16
N ALA A 129 -35.90 11.92 9.09
CA ALA A 129 -35.49 13.18 9.73
C ALA A 129 -34.55 14.03 8.84
N GLY A 130 -34.26 13.59 7.61
CA GLY A 130 -33.33 14.27 6.69
C GLY A 130 -31.87 14.18 7.12
N ARG A 131 -31.51 13.23 7.98
CA ARG A 131 -30.15 13.01 8.47
C ARG A 131 -29.48 11.88 7.69
N LEU A 132 -28.17 12.04 7.45
CA LEU A 132 -27.36 11.04 6.76
C LEU A 132 -26.68 10.14 7.78
N CYS A 133 -26.66 8.83 7.52
CA CYS A 133 -25.89 7.88 8.32
C CYS A 133 -24.62 7.46 7.57
N LEU A 134 -23.47 7.69 8.19
CA LEU A 134 -22.15 7.32 7.69
C LEU A 134 -21.57 6.19 8.54
N LEU A 135 -21.22 5.08 7.91
CA LEU A 135 -20.45 3.99 8.50
C LEU A 135 -19.02 4.02 7.97
N ILE A 136 -18.06 4.30 8.85
CA ILE A 136 -16.63 4.26 8.56
C ILE A 136 -16.06 2.95 9.09
N VAL A 137 -15.43 2.17 8.23
CA VAL A 137 -14.81 0.90 8.61
C VAL A 137 -13.33 0.94 8.30
N GLU A 138 -12.49 0.85 9.32
CA GLU A 138 -11.04 0.75 9.18
C GLU A 138 -10.60 -0.72 9.18
N ASN A 139 -9.54 -1.04 8.45
CA ASN A 139 -8.96 -2.38 8.32
C ASN A 139 -9.94 -3.46 7.81
N ALA A 140 -10.87 -3.09 6.93
CA ALA A 140 -11.86 -3.99 6.35
C ALA A 140 -11.26 -5.26 5.69
N GLN A 141 -9.99 -5.23 5.26
CA GLN A 141 -9.29 -6.41 4.72
C GLN A 141 -9.11 -7.56 5.73
N SER A 142 -9.18 -7.27 7.02
CA SER A 142 -8.99 -8.22 8.12
C SER A 142 -10.29 -8.77 8.69
N MET A 143 -11.44 -8.30 8.17
CA MET A 143 -12.75 -8.69 8.69
C MET A 143 -13.14 -10.10 8.26
N HIS A 144 -13.85 -10.79 9.14
CA HIS A 144 -14.39 -12.10 8.83
C HIS A 144 -15.37 -12.01 7.65
N PRO A 145 -15.40 -12.98 6.71
CA PRO A 145 -16.23 -12.85 5.51
C PRO A 145 -17.73 -12.70 5.78
N LEU A 146 -18.23 -13.28 6.87
CA LEU A 146 -19.62 -13.09 7.31
C LEU A 146 -19.93 -11.62 7.67
N VAL A 147 -18.95 -10.84 8.14
CA VAL A 147 -19.12 -9.40 8.41
C VAL A 147 -19.23 -8.60 7.11
N LEU A 148 -18.51 -9.01 6.07
CA LEU A 148 -18.63 -8.39 4.75
C LEU A 148 -20.02 -8.64 4.14
N GLU A 149 -20.61 -9.82 4.39
CA GLU A 149 -21.99 -10.11 4.02
C GLU A 149 -22.99 -9.23 4.79
N GLU A 150 -22.79 -9.02 6.09
CA GLU A 150 -23.58 -8.05 6.88
C GLU A 150 -23.46 -6.63 6.31
N LEU A 151 -22.24 -6.18 6.00
CA LEU A 151 -21.99 -4.88 5.36
C LEU A 151 -22.76 -4.73 4.05
N ARG A 152 -22.74 -5.76 3.20
CA ARG A 152 -23.53 -5.78 1.95
C ARG A 152 -25.02 -5.68 2.23
N CYS A 153 -25.55 -6.44 3.18
CA CYS A 153 -26.97 -6.38 3.56
C CYS A 153 -27.37 -4.99 4.08
N LEU A 154 -26.55 -4.37 4.94
CA LEU A 154 -26.81 -3.03 5.47
C LEU A 154 -26.75 -1.96 4.39
N ALA A 155 -25.82 -2.06 3.45
CA ALA A 155 -25.77 -1.18 2.28
C ALA A 155 -27.00 -1.33 1.37
N ALA A 156 -27.64 -2.50 1.40
CA ALA A 156 -28.85 -2.83 0.66
C ALA A 156 -30.16 -2.40 1.37
N VAL A 157 -30.09 -1.56 2.41
CA VAL A 157 -31.27 -0.94 3.02
C VAL A 157 -31.66 0.32 2.23
N GLU A 158 -32.92 0.40 1.82
CA GLU A 158 -33.53 1.52 1.06
C GLU A 158 -34.76 2.03 1.81
N HIS A 159 -34.95 3.35 1.82
CA HIS A 159 -36.12 4.02 2.37
C HIS A 159 -36.61 5.06 1.36
N GLU A 160 -37.88 4.99 0.94
CA GLU A 160 -38.48 5.86 -0.09
C GLU A 160 -37.67 5.92 -1.40
N GLY A 161 -37.07 4.79 -1.80
CA GLY A 161 -36.24 4.69 -3.00
C GLY A 161 -34.83 5.28 -2.86
N MET A 162 -34.51 5.82 -1.67
CA MET A 162 -33.19 6.37 -1.35
C MET A 162 -32.46 5.47 -0.36
N ARG A 163 -31.20 5.17 -0.66
CA ARG A 163 -30.32 4.40 0.23
C ARG A 163 -29.94 5.27 1.43
N VAL A 164 -30.14 4.75 2.63
CA VAL A 164 -30.04 5.50 3.89
C VAL A 164 -28.65 5.50 4.52
N LEU A 165 -27.78 4.58 4.08
CA LEU A 165 -26.46 4.35 4.64
C LEU A 165 -25.35 4.64 3.63
N LYS A 166 -24.41 5.50 4.00
CA LYS A 166 -23.14 5.70 3.31
C LYS A 166 -22.05 4.88 3.98
N ILE A 167 -21.24 4.20 3.18
CA ILE A 167 -20.15 3.38 3.71
C ILE A 167 -18.81 3.91 3.19
N LEU A 168 -17.88 4.12 4.11
CA LEU A 168 -16.50 4.50 3.81
C LEU A 168 -15.57 3.42 4.35
N LEU A 169 -14.94 2.67 3.46
CA LEU A 169 -13.98 1.62 3.82
C LEU A 169 -12.56 2.17 3.71
N LEU A 170 -11.81 2.09 4.80
CA LEU A 170 -10.39 2.42 4.83
C LEU A 170 -9.59 1.14 5.08
N GLY A 171 -8.66 0.84 4.20
CA GLY A 171 -7.94 -0.43 4.26
C GLY A 171 -6.58 -0.41 3.60
N GLN A 172 -5.90 -1.55 3.67
CA GLN A 172 -4.67 -1.77 2.89
C GLN A 172 -5.02 -2.06 1.42
N PRO A 173 -4.08 -1.98 0.47
CA PRO A 173 -4.34 -2.30 -0.94
C PRO A 173 -5.00 -3.66 -1.16
N ALA A 174 -4.76 -4.64 -0.26
CA ALA A 174 -5.43 -5.95 -0.24
C ALA A 174 -6.97 -5.86 -0.13
N LEU A 175 -7.52 -4.76 0.39
CA LEU A 175 -8.97 -4.53 0.42
C LEU A 175 -9.59 -4.52 -0.98
N ASN A 176 -8.85 -4.09 -2.01
CA ASN A 176 -9.36 -4.12 -3.39
C ASN A 176 -9.68 -5.55 -3.84
N LEU A 177 -8.85 -6.53 -3.46
CA LEU A 177 -9.08 -7.94 -3.77
C LEU A 177 -10.32 -8.49 -3.05
N VAL A 178 -10.54 -8.07 -1.81
CA VAL A 178 -11.73 -8.44 -1.03
C VAL A 178 -12.99 -7.87 -1.69
N LEU A 179 -12.93 -6.64 -2.20
CA LEU A 179 -14.03 -5.99 -2.92
C LEU A 179 -14.31 -6.63 -4.29
N GLU A 180 -13.28 -7.15 -4.96
CA GLU A 180 -13.43 -7.88 -6.23
C GLU A 180 -13.99 -9.30 -6.05
N SER A 181 -14.14 -9.76 -4.80
CA SER A 181 -14.71 -11.08 -4.53
C SER A 181 -16.21 -11.16 -4.91
N PRO A 182 -16.71 -12.35 -5.32
CA PRO A 182 -18.13 -12.54 -5.68
C PRO A 182 -19.11 -12.12 -4.58
N ARG A 183 -18.69 -12.18 -3.31
CA ARG A 183 -19.52 -11.81 -2.15
C ARG A 183 -19.78 -10.31 -2.07
N MET A 184 -18.89 -9.49 -2.64
CA MET A 184 -18.99 -8.03 -2.67
C MET A 184 -19.45 -7.51 -4.03
N ALA A 185 -19.67 -8.38 -5.00
CA ALA A 185 -20.02 -8.02 -6.38
C ALA A 185 -21.25 -7.10 -6.44
N GLU A 186 -22.31 -7.37 -5.68
CA GLU A 186 -23.50 -6.51 -5.66
C GLU A 186 -23.24 -5.12 -5.06
N LEU A 187 -22.37 -5.03 -4.06
CA LEU A 187 -21.99 -3.75 -3.45
C LEU A 187 -21.12 -2.94 -4.42
N VAL A 188 -20.27 -3.63 -5.19
CA VAL A 188 -19.32 -3.03 -6.13
C VAL A 188 -19.91 -2.74 -7.50
N GLN A 189 -20.98 -3.41 -7.91
CA GLN A 189 -21.75 -3.08 -9.12
C GLN A 189 -22.41 -1.70 -9.03
N GLY A 190 -22.58 -1.16 -7.82
CA GLY A 190 -22.97 0.24 -7.63
C GLY A 190 -21.84 1.23 -7.98
N THR A 191 -22.13 2.52 -7.93
CA THR A 191 -21.09 3.55 -8.04
C THR A 191 -20.19 3.49 -6.80
N VAL A 192 -18.97 2.94 -6.98
CA VAL A 192 -17.91 2.93 -5.98
C VAL A 192 -16.90 4.01 -6.33
N SER A 193 -16.65 4.90 -5.39
CA SER A 193 -15.57 5.87 -5.49
C SER A 193 -14.32 5.27 -4.84
N ARG A 194 -13.15 5.40 -5.47
CA ARG A 194 -11.89 4.85 -4.95
C ARG A 194 -10.82 5.93 -4.88
N PHE A 195 -10.02 5.90 -3.83
CA PHE A 195 -8.84 6.72 -3.65
C PHE A 195 -7.70 5.89 -3.07
N SER A 196 -6.49 6.10 -3.58
CA SER A 196 -5.28 5.42 -3.11
C SER A 196 -4.31 6.45 -2.57
N LEU A 197 -4.01 6.35 -1.27
CA LEU A 197 -3.01 7.16 -0.59
C LEU A 197 -1.68 6.40 -0.61
N ASN A 198 -0.69 6.98 -1.28
CA ASN A 198 0.62 6.37 -1.45
C ASN A 198 1.58 6.85 -0.35
N ALA A 199 2.73 6.20 -0.27
CA ALA A 199 3.85 6.69 0.52
C ALA A 199 4.31 8.08 0.01
N LEU A 200 4.91 8.86 0.91
CA LEU A 200 5.48 10.16 0.60
C LEU A 200 6.68 10.01 -0.33
N THR A 201 6.82 10.92 -1.28
CA THR A 201 8.05 11.07 -2.09
C THR A 201 9.22 11.51 -1.23
N GLU A 202 10.44 11.50 -1.78
CA GLU A 202 11.64 11.99 -1.09
C GLU A 202 11.47 13.45 -0.62
N ASP A 203 11.03 14.34 -1.52
CA ASP A 203 10.78 15.75 -1.22
C ASP A 203 9.68 15.94 -0.17
N GLN A 204 8.61 15.14 -0.26
CA GLN A 204 7.54 15.17 0.74
C GLN A 204 7.98 14.59 2.09
N THR A 205 8.90 13.63 2.10
CA THR A 205 9.50 13.06 3.33
C THR A 205 10.33 14.13 4.03
N ALA A 206 11.14 14.88 3.28
CA ALA A 206 11.89 16.02 3.78
C ALA A 206 10.97 17.09 4.39
N ALA A 207 9.94 17.48 3.64
CA ALA A 207 8.95 18.45 4.11
C ALA A 207 8.18 17.97 5.36
N TYR A 208 7.84 16.67 5.41
CA TYR A 208 7.17 16.03 6.54
C TYR A 208 8.02 16.08 7.81
N VAL A 209 9.29 15.67 7.72
CA VAL A 209 10.24 15.71 8.85
C VAL A 209 10.41 17.13 9.36
N ALA A 210 10.63 18.09 8.46
CA ALA A 210 10.78 19.49 8.82
C ALA A 210 9.52 20.05 9.49
N HIS A 211 8.33 19.70 8.98
CA HIS A 211 7.06 20.10 9.56
C HIS A 211 6.88 19.57 10.99
N ARG A 212 7.14 18.28 11.21
CA ARG A 212 7.05 17.64 12.54
C ARG A 212 8.02 18.26 13.55
N LEU A 213 9.24 18.60 13.14
CA LEU A 213 10.21 19.30 13.98
C LEU A 213 9.77 20.73 14.32
N ARG A 214 9.23 21.49 13.36
CA ARG A 214 8.68 22.83 13.62
C ARG A 214 7.48 22.77 14.57
N ALA A 215 6.59 21.81 14.39
CA ALA A 215 5.44 21.59 15.26
C ALA A 215 5.86 21.27 16.71
N ALA A 216 7.02 20.62 16.90
CA ALA A 216 7.63 20.39 18.20
C ALA A 216 8.37 21.60 18.80
N GLY A 217 8.39 22.73 18.10
CA GLY A 217 9.05 23.96 18.54
C GLY A 217 10.52 24.09 18.10
N ALA A 218 11.00 23.27 17.17
CA ALA A 218 12.36 23.43 16.64
C ALA A 218 12.48 24.74 15.83
N PRO A 219 13.37 25.69 16.22
CA PRO A 219 13.55 26.93 15.47
C PRO A 219 14.16 26.68 14.09
N ASN A 220 15.11 25.73 13.99
CA ASN A 220 15.76 25.33 12.75
C ASN A 220 15.74 23.80 12.60
N PRO A 221 14.83 23.24 11.79
CA PRO A 221 14.75 21.78 11.56
C PRO A 221 16.03 21.19 10.98
N ASP A 222 16.67 21.91 10.04
CA ASP A 222 17.89 21.45 9.36
C ASP A 222 19.10 21.38 10.29
N ALA A 223 19.07 22.12 11.40
CA ALA A 223 20.11 22.06 12.42
C ALA A 223 20.00 20.81 13.30
N LEU A 224 18.81 20.23 13.44
CA LEU A 224 18.59 19.00 14.20
C LEU A 224 18.68 17.76 13.29
N MET A 225 18.11 17.85 12.08
CA MET A 225 18.09 16.77 11.11
C MET A 225 18.60 17.29 9.76
N PRO A 226 19.91 17.11 9.49
CA PRO A 226 20.53 17.60 8.25
C PRO A 226 19.88 17.01 6.99
N TYR A 227 19.79 17.83 5.94
CA TYR A 227 19.22 17.43 4.65
C TYR A 227 19.95 16.24 4.01
N THR A 228 21.23 16.04 4.33
CA THR A 228 22.06 14.93 3.84
C THR A 228 21.55 13.56 4.30
N LEU A 229 20.79 13.49 5.39
CA LEU A 229 20.23 12.25 5.94
C LEU A 229 18.86 11.91 5.35
N LEU A 230 18.15 12.87 4.76
CA LEU A 230 16.78 12.71 4.29
C LEU A 230 16.63 11.66 3.17
N PRO A 231 17.54 11.55 2.18
CA PRO A 231 17.48 10.47 1.19
C PRO A 231 17.59 9.07 1.82
N GLN A 232 18.46 8.93 2.84
CA GLN A 232 18.63 7.67 3.56
C GLN A 232 17.41 7.35 4.43
N ILE A 233 16.85 8.35 5.11
CA ILE A 233 15.60 8.21 5.87
C ILE A 233 14.45 7.79 4.95
N HIS A 234 14.30 8.43 3.79
CA HIS A 234 13.28 8.08 2.80
C HIS A 234 13.47 6.64 2.31
N ALA A 235 14.68 6.26 1.90
CA ALA A 235 14.99 4.92 1.42
C ALA A 235 14.73 3.82 2.47
N CYS A 236 15.05 4.07 3.75
CA CYS A 236 14.84 3.11 4.84
C CYS A 236 13.38 3.04 5.30
N SER A 237 12.67 4.16 5.29
CA SER A 237 11.25 4.23 5.70
C SER A 237 10.28 3.87 4.59
N LEU A 238 10.76 3.83 3.34
CA LEU A 238 9.96 3.74 2.11
C LEU A 238 8.96 4.89 1.95
N GLY A 239 9.22 6.04 2.59
CA GLY A 239 8.30 7.19 2.57
C GLY A 239 7.02 7.00 3.39
N ILE A 240 6.94 5.96 4.23
CA ILE A 240 5.77 5.70 5.08
C ILE A 240 5.87 6.56 6.36
N PRO A 241 4.94 7.48 6.65
CA PRO A 241 4.99 8.36 7.82
C PRO A 241 5.25 7.67 9.16
N ALA A 242 4.57 6.56 9.45
CA ALA A 242 4.81 5.81 10.69
C ALA A 242 6.24 5.23 10.78
N ASN A 243 6.85 4.87 9.66
CA ASN A 243 8.24 4.41 9.64
C ASN A 243 9.20 5.60 9.75
N ILE A 244 8.91 6.72 9.08
CA ILE A 244 9.69 7.96 9.24
C ILE A 244 9.74 8.36 10.72
N ASN A 245 8.58 8.37 11.39
CA ASN A 245 8.48 8.68 12.82
C ASN A 245 9.37 7.76 13.67
N LYS A 246 9.24 6.44 13.51
CA LYS A 246 10.03 5.45 14.28
C LYS A 246 11.54 5.63 14.07
N LEU A 247 11.96 5.87 12.83
CA LEU A 247 13.37 6.02 12.50
C LEU A 247 13.93 7.34 13.04
N CYS A 248 13.25 8.45 12.79
CA CYS A 248 13.70 9.76 13.26
C CYS A 248 13.69 9.84 14.79
N GLN A 249 12.70 9.23 15.46
CA GLN A 249 12.66 9.17 16.92
C GLN A 249 13.89 8.44 17.48
N ARG A 250 14.23 7.27 16.94
CA ARG A 250 15.41 6.52 17.39
C ARG A 250 16.73 7.20 17.03
N ALA A 251 16.82 7.81 15.86
CA ALA A 251 17.99 8.58 15.47
C ALA A 251 18.25 9.76 16.42
N LEU A 252 17.20 10.43 16.90
CA LEU A 252 17.34 11.48 17.93
C LEU A 252 17.78 10.91 19.29
N ILE A 253 17.33 9.71 19.68
CA ILE A 253 17.78 9.06 20.92
C ILE A 253 19.29 8.81 20.86
N HIS A 254 19.79 8.17 19.80
CA HIS A 254 21.22 7.89 19.67
C HIS A 254 22.07 9.15 19.51
N ALA A 255 21.58 10.17 18.80
CA ALA A 255 22.29 11.45 18.69
C ALA A 255 22.48 12.09 20.07
N ARG A 256 21.48 11.99 20.95
CA ARG A 256 21.58 12.46 22.34
C ARG A 256 22.56 11.63 23.17
N GLU A 257 22.56 10.30 23.02
CA GLU A 257 23.52 9.40 23.67
C GLU A 257 24.97 9.71 23.26
N GLU A 258 25.17 10.15 22.01
CA GLU A 258 26.46 10.62 21.50
C GLU A 258 26.83 12.04 21.97
N GLY A 259 25.92 12.74 22.65
CA GLY A 259 26.10 14.14 23.04
C GLY A 259 26.10 15.11 21.85
N ALA A 260 25.58 14.69 20.69
CA ALA A 260 25.52 15.51 19.49
C ALA A 260 24.29 16.43 19.51
N GLY A 261 24.49 17.70 19.12
CA GLY A 261 23.39 18.68 18.97
C GLY A 261 22.53 18.46 17.71
N GLN A 262 22.91 17.52 16.85
CA GLN A 262 22.22 17.17 15.61
C GLN A 262 22.30 15.66 15.38
N VAL A 263 21.40 15.12 14.56
CA VAL A 263 21.47 13.71 14.14
C VAL A 263 22.67 13.50 13.21
N THR A 264 23.54 12.57 13.59
CA THR A 264 24.73 12.18 12.82
C THR A 264 24.41 10.96 11.94
N HIS A 265 25.25 10.69 10.93
CA HIS A 265 25.16 9.44 10.16
C HIS A 265 25.28 8.20 11.07
N SER A 266 26.15 8.24 12.09
CA SER A 266 26.33 7.12 13.04
C SER A 266 25.07 6.86 13.87
N ALA A 267 24.42 7.92 14.38
CA ALA A 267 23.17 7.80 15.11
C ALA A 267 22.03 7.23 14.24
N LEU A 268 21.98 7.60 12.96
CA LEU A 268 21.00 7.05 12.02
C LEU A 268 21.27 5.58 11.70
N GLU A 269 22.53 5.18 11.48
CA GLU A 269 22.90 3.77 11.26
C GLU A 269 22.53 2.89 12.44
N LYS A 270 22.86 3.32 13.68
CA LYS A 270 22.44 2.63 14.91
C LYS A 270 20.93 2.50 15.00
N ALA A 271 20.18 3.56 14.68
CA ALA A 271 18.72 3.51 14.66
C ALA A 271 18.16 2.48 13.66
N ILE A 272 18.79 2.35 12.48
CA ILE A 272 18.40 1.38 11.45
C ILE A 272 18.70 -0.06 11.91
N GLU A 273 19.85 -0.28 12.55
CA GLU A 273 20.23 -1.57 13.14
C GLU A 273 19.28 -1.98 14.26
N ASP A 274 18.99 -1.07 15.18
CA ASP A 274 18.07 -1.28 16.30
C ASP A 274 16.64 -1.57 15.84
N LEU A 275 16.20 -0.96 14.73
CA LEU A 275 14.89 -1.24 14.12
C LEU A 275 14.86 -2.60 13.39
N GLY A 276 16.03 -3.22 13.19
CA GLY A 276 16.17 -4.42 12.38
C GLY A 276 15.79 -4.19 10.91
N TRP A 277 15.80 -2.95 10.44
CA TRP A 277 15.43 -2.62 9.06
C TRP A 277 16.55 -2.91 8.08
N LEU A 278 17.81 -2.90 8.55
CA LEU A 278 18.94 -3.51 7.86
C LEU A 278 18.65 -5.00 7.59
N ARG A 279 18.09 -5.70 8.59
CA ARG A 279 17.75 -7.13 8.53
C ARG A 279 16.47 -7.44 7.76
N ARG A 280 15.54 -6.50 7.59
CA ARG A 280 14.29 -6.74 6.84
C ARG A 280 14.52 -6.75 5.33
N ARG A 281 15.44 -5.92 4.86
CA ARG A 281 15.97 -5.95 3.49
C ARG A 281 16.77 -7.25 3.25
N LEU A 282 17.72 -7.54 4.15
CA LEU A 282 18.48 -8.78 4.11
C LEU A 282 17.60 -10.03 4.23
N ARG A 283 16.51 -10.06 5.03
CA ARG A 283 15.60 -11.22 5.20
C ARG A 283 14.61 -11.40 4.06
N MET A 284 14.14 -10.35 3.39
CA MET A 284 13.42 -10.53 2.12
C MET A 284 14.39 -11.07 1.05
N GLU A 285 15.62 -10.56 1.03
CA GLU A 285 16.71 -11.11 0.21
C GLU A 285 17.04 -12.56 0.61
N THR A 286 17.17 -12.91 1.91
CA THR A 286 17.53 -14.27 2.37
C THR A 286 16.37 -15.25 2.26
N ALA A 287 15.12 -14.87 2.50
CA ALA A 287 13.99 -15.78 2.37
C ALA A 287 13.69 -16.13 0.91
N VAL A 288 13.86 -15.15 0.00
CA VAL A 288 13.82 -15.41 -1.45
C VAL A 288 15.06 -16.22 -1.86
N LEU A 289 16.26 -15.87 -1.38
CA LEU A 289 17.49 -16.63 -1.66
C LEU A 289 17.51 -18.04 -1.07
N GLU A 290 16.86 -18.31 0.07
CA GLU A 290 16.77 -19.62 0.72
C GLU A 290 15.69 -20.50 0.06
N GLN A 291 14.57 -19.91 -0.36
CA GLN A 291 13.61 -20.60 -1.25
C GLN A 291 14.27 -20.93 -2.60
N VAL A 292 15.11 -20.05 -3.13
CA VAL A 292 15.86 -20.22 -4.39
C VAL A 292 17.05 -21.18 -4.25
N ALA A 293 17.74 -21.22 -3.10
CA ALA A 293 18.90 -22.09 -2.85
C ALA A 293 18.51 -23.58 -2.75
N SER A 294 17.24 -23.88 -2.48
CA SER A 294 16.70 -25.24 -2.50
C SER A 294 16.44 -25.78 -3.93
N LEU A 295 16.56 -24.94 -4.95
CA LEU A 295 16.33 -25.27 -6.37
C LEU A 295 17.67 -25.38 -7.10
N GLY A 296 18.46 -26.40 -6.76
CA GLY A 296 19.66 -26.76 -7.51
C GLY A 296 19.33 -27.67 -8.69
N SER A 297 19.66 -27.22 -9.91
CA SER A 297 19.70 -28.05 -11.12
C SER A 297 20.64 -27.40 -12.15
N ALA A 298 21.14 -28.21 -13.10
CA ALA A 298 22.16 -27.87 -14.10
C ALA A 298 21.92 -26.54 -14.85
N PRO A 299 22.98 -25.88 -15.35
CA PRO A 299 22.87 -24.58 -16.02
C PRO A 299 21.91 -24.63 -17.21
N SER A 300 21.09 -23.58 -17.36
CA SER A 300 20.15 -23.45 -18.48
C SER A 300 20.92 -23.29 -19.80
N GLN A 301 20.39 -23.84 -20.90
CA GLN A 301 20.88 -23.54 -22.26
C GLN A 301 20.22 -22.28 -22.85
N ALA A 302 19.51 -21.51 -22.02
CA ALA A 302 18.80 -20.31 -22.45
C ALA A 302 19.74 -19.13 -22.77
N LYS A 303 19.23 -18.22 -23.61
CA LYS A 303 19.86 -16.93 -23.92
C LYS A 303 18.87 -15.79 -23.65
N LEU A 304 19.38 -14.67 -23.16
CA LEU A 304 18.68 -13.39 -23.07
C LEU A 304 19.25 -12.47 -24.15
N VAL A 305 18.38 -11.90 -24.97
CA VAL A 305 18.74 -10.83 -25.91
C VAL A 305 18.18 -9.53 -25.36
N VAL A 306 19.05 -8.62 -24.95
CA VAL A 306 18.67 -7.31 -24.39
C VAL A 306 18.74 -6.25 -25.48
N THR A 307 17.64 -5.53 -25.66
CA THR A 307 17.51 -4.40 -26.57
C THR A 307 17.10 -3.16 -25.78
N MET A 308 17.80 -2.06 -26.00
CA MET A 308 17.51 -0.74 -25.43
C MET A 308 17.57 0.33 -26.51
N GLN A 309 16.75 1.38 -26.41
CA GLN A 309 16.76 2.47 -27.39
C GLN A 309 18.12 3.17 -27.40
N GLY A 310 18.81 3.13 -28.54
CA GLY A 310 20.10 3.80 -28.73
C GLY A 310 21.34 2.95 -28.39
N GLU A 311 21.16 1.73 -27.88
CA GLU A 311 22.26 0.80 -27.54
C GLU A 311 22.23 -0.43 -28.47
N PRO A 312 23.39 -1.04 -28.79
CA PRO A 312 23.43 -2.27 -29.57
C PRO A 312 22.80 -3.44 -28.80
N GLU A 313 22.22 -4.39 -29.52
CA GLU A 313 21.68 -5.61 -28.91
C GLU A 313 22.78 -6.40 -28.20
N ARG A 314 22.49 -6.84 -26.98
CA ARG A 314 23.43 -7.61 -26.15
C ARG A 314 22.87 -8.99 -25.87
N GLU A 315 23.61 -10.02 -26.30
CA GLU A 315 23.30 -11.41 -25.96
C GLU A 315 24.00 -11.84 -24.66
N VAL A 316 23.25 -12.45 -23.75
CA VAL A 316 23.74 -12.99 -22.48
C VAL A 316 23.25 -14.43 -22.31
N SER A 317 24.16 -15.39 -22.20
CA SER A 317 23.79 -16.79 -21.94
C SER A 317 23.54 -17.04 -20.45
N LEU A 318 22.47 -17.75 -20.09
CA LEU A 318 22.18 -18.13 -18.71
C LEU A 318 23.06 -19.30 -18.27
N LYS A 319 24.33 -19.04 -17.96
CA LYS A 319 25.28 -20.08 -17.53
C LYS A 319 25.14 -20.50 -16.07
N SER A 320 24.30 -19.80 -15.32
CA SER A 320 24.08 -19.99 -13.89
C SER A 320 22.64 -20.45 -13.66
N ASP A 321 22.43 -21.18 -12.57
CA ASP A 321 21.12 -21.57 -12.04
C ASP A 321 20.30 -20.36 -11.55
N ARG A 322 20.95 -19.21 -11.33
CA ARG A 322 20.35 -17.92 -11.01
C ARG A 322 20.96 -16.78 -11.83
N VAL A 323 20.14 -15.82 -12.23
CA VAL A 323 20.56 -14.59 -12.91
C VAL A 323 19.80 -13.40 -12.33
N LEU A 324 20.51 -12.48 -11.69
CA LEU A 324 19.98 -11.25 -11.13
C LEU A 324 19.96 -10.14 -12.18
N VAL A 325 18.80 -9.49 -12.36
CA VAL A 325 18.60 -8.37 -13.28
C VAL A 325 18.38 -7.08 -12.50
N GLY A 326 19.12 -6.02 -12.83
CA GLY A 326 18.98 -4.73 -12.16
C GLY A 326 20.01 -3.70 -12.60
N ARG A 327 19.96 -2.49 -12.02
CA ARG A 327 20.96 -1.43 -12.27
C ARG A 327 22.16 -1.46 -11.33
N GLY A 328 22.09 -2.26 -10.26
CA GLY A 328 23.15 -2.37 -9.25
C GLY A 328 24.39 -3.04 -9.81
N GLU A 329 25.54 -2.82 -9.17
CA GLU A 329 26.81 -3.42 -9.61
C GLU A 329 26.85 -4.94 -9.40
N GLU A 330 25.99 -5.45 -8.53
CA GLU A 330 25.86 -6.88 -8.23
C GLU A 330 24.91 -7.63 -9.17
N ALA A 331 24.29 -6.94 -10.14
CA ALA A 331 23.41 -7.59 -11.11
C ALA A 331 24.22 -8.34 -12.18
N ASP A 332 23.94 -9.64 -12.36
CA ASP A 332 24.50 -10.47 -13.42
C ASP A 332 24.12 -9.91 -14.82
N LEU A 333 22.87 -9.46 -14.95
CA LEU A 333 22.40 -8.66 -16.06
C LEU A 333 22.22 -7.20 -15.62
N ARG A 334 23.34 -6.47 -15.65
CA ARG A 334 23.34 -5.04 -15.35
C ARG A 334 22.75 -4.22 -16.50
N ILE A 335 21.70 -3.47 -16.18
CA ILE A 335 21.05 -2.52 -17.08
C ILE A 335 21.04 -1.15 -16.41
N ASP A 336 21.87 -0.24 -16.92
CA ASP A 336 22.07 1.07 -16.30
C ASP A 336 20.95 2.05 -16.70
N SER A 337 19.91 2.09 -15.88
CA SER A 337 18.79 3.02 -16.06
C SER A 337 18.18 3.39 -14.72
N VAL A 338 17.86 4.68 -14.54
CA VAL A 338 17.12 5.20 -13.37
C VAL A 338 15.72 4.60 -13.22
N PHE A 339 15.13 4.08 -14.30
CA PHE A 339 13.83 3.40 -14.27
C PHE A 339 13.93 1.92 -13.89
N ILE A 340 15.13 1.44 -13.57
CA ILE A 340 15.40 0.07 -13.15
C ILE A 340 15.86 0.08 -11.69
N SER A 341 15.41 -0.90 -10.91
CA SER A 341 15.78 -1.01 -9.50
C SER A 341 17.18 -1.61 -9.39
N ARG A 342 17.91 -1.32 -8.30
CA ARG A 342 19.27 -1.90 -8.11
C ARG A 342 19.22 -3.43 -8.20
N TYR A 343 18.19 -4.01 -7.60
CA TYR A 343 17.76 -5.40 -7.72
C TYR A 343 16.33 -5.36 -8.22
N HIS A 344 16.08 -5.69 -9.49
CA HIS A 344 14.77 -5.49 -10.11
C HIS A 344 14.03 -6.81 -10.33
N ALA A 345 14.70 -7.79 -10.91
CA ALA A 345 14.12 -9.11 -11.15
C ALA A 345 15.16 -10.21 -10.95
N LEU A 346 14.69 -11.44 -10.73
CA LEU A 346 15.53 -12.62 -10.59
C LEU A 346 15.00 -13.71 -11.52
N ILE A 347 15.90 -14.32 -12.30
CA ILE A 347 15.61 -15.54 -13.05
C ILE A 347 16.26 -16.71 -12.32
N VAL A 348 15.49 -17.76 -12.06
CA VAL A 348 15.94 -18.95 -11.33
C VAL A 348 15.54 -20.21 -12.07
N ARG A 349 16.45 -21.18 -12.16
CA ARG A 349 16.15 -22.51 -12.68
C ARG A 349 15.40 -23.34 -11.62
N ASP A 350 14.18 -23.76 -11.92
CA ASP A 350 13.41 -24.72 -11.15
C ASP A 350 13.22 -26.00 -11.97
N GLY A 351 14.05 -27.01 -11.72
CA GLY A 351 14.10 -28.25 -12.49
C GLY A 351 14.44 -27.99 -13.97
N ASN A 352 13.44 -28.16 -14.84
CA ASN A 352 13.54 -27.91 -16.29
C ASN A 352 12.96 -26.56 -16.75
N ARG A 353 12.58 -25.67 -15.81
CA ARG A 353 11.91 -24.39 -16.12
C ARG A 353 12.75 -23.22 -15.61
N ASP A 354 12.69 -22.09 -16.32
CA ASP A 354 13.28 -20.84 -15.86
C ASP A 354 12.14 -19.96 -15.32
N LEU A 355 12.16 -19.68 -14.02
CA LEU A 355 11.19 -18.85 -13.33
C LEU A 355 11.68 -17.41 -13.25
N LEU A 356 10.85 -16.46 -13.65
CA LEU A 356 11.07 -15.03 -13.51
C LEU A 356 10.29 -14.50 -12.31
N LEU A 357 10.98 -13.76 -11.44
CA LEU A 357 10.45 -13.18 -10.21
C LEU A 357 10.71 -11.68 -10.17
N ASP A 358 9.68 -10.88 -9.86
CA ASP A 358 9.83 -9.46 -9.53
C ASP A 358 10.26 -9.32 -8.07
N LEU A 359 11.35 -8.60 -7.81
CA LEU A 359 11.91 -8.41 -6.45
C LEU A 359 11.29 -7.20 -5.72
N GLY A 360 10.06 -6.84 -6.06
CA GLY A 360 9.40 -5.64 -5.54
C GLY A 360 9.88 -4.36 -6.22
N SER A 361 10.15 -4.43 -7.52
CA SER A 361 10.63 -3.28 -8.29
C SER A 361 9.62 -2.12 -8.32
N THR A 362 10.13 -0.89 -8.38
CA THR A 362 9.30 0.35 -8.37
C THR A 362 8.35 0.40 -9.57
N ASN A 363 8.87 0.05 -10.75
CA ASN A 363 8.13 0.12 -12.02
C ASN A 363 7.47 -1.22 -12.41
N GLY A 364 7.76 -2.29 -11.67
CA GLY A 364 7.25 -3.62 -11.96
C GLY A 364 7.90 -4.28 -13.17
N LEU A 365 7.59 -5.55 -13.32
CA LEU A 365 8.09 -6.42 -14.38
C LEU A 365 6.93 -6.80 -15.32
N LEU A 366 7.12 -6.64 -16.64
CA LEU A 366 6.14 -7.11 -17.61
C LEU A 366 6.70 -8.26 -18.45
N VAL A 367 5.83 -9.20 -18.82
CA VAL A 367 6.12 -10.27 -19.78
C VAL A 367 5.00 -10.29 -20.81
N ASN A 368 5.34 -10.15 -22.10
CA ASN A 368 4.39 -10.03 -23.21
C ASN A 368 3.29 -8.99 -22.93
N SER A 369 3.71 -7.79 -22.50
CA SER A 369 2.85 -6.65 -22.12
C SER A 369 1.96 -6.88 -20.89
N ARG A 370 2.13 -7.98 -20.15
CA ARG A 370 1.38 -8.23 -18.91
C ARG A 370 2.28 -8.11 -17.70
N ARG A 371 1.85 -7.37 -16.68
CA ARG A 371 2.61 -7.26 -15.43
C ARG A 371 2.57 -8.60 -14.68
N ILE A 372 3.72 -9.05 -14.21
CA ILE A 372 3.87 -10.30 -13.48
C ILE A 372 4.65 -10.08 -12.19
N VAL A 373 4.34 -10.88 -11.17
CA VAL A 373 5.18 -11.00 -9.96
C VAL A 373 6.01 -12.27 -10.02
N ARG A 374 5.43 -13.34 -10.57
CA ARG A 374 6.08 -14.64 -10.76
C ARG A 374 5.52 -15.32 -12.01
N ARG A 375 6.41 -15.81 -12.87
CA ARG A 375 6.02 -16.56 -14.07
C ARG A 375 7.12 -17.50 -14.54
N ALA A 376 6.75 -18.69 -15.00
CA ALA A 376 7.64 -19.56 -15.78
C ALA A 376 7.80 -19.02 -17.21
N LEU A 377 9.04 -18.75 -17.62
CA LEU A 377 9.39 -18.21 -18.93
C LEU A 377 9.20 -19.26 -20.03
N ARG A 378 8.58 -18.84 -21.13
CA ARG A 378 8.42 -19.64 -22.36
C ARG A 378 9.33 -19.13 -23.47
N HIS A 379 9.62 -19.98 -24.45
CA HIS A 379 10.44 -19.57 -25.59
C HIS A 379 9.85 -18.33 -26.25
N ARG A 380 10.69 -17.29 -26.44
CA ARG A 380 10.34 -15.98 -27.00
C ARG A 380 9.41 -15.14 -26.13
N ASP A 381 9.37 -15.37 -24.82
CA ASP A 381 8.76 -14.43 -23.91
C ASP A 381 9.57 -13.11 -23.93
N LEU A 382 8.87 -12.01 -24.16
CA LEU A 382 9.43 -10.65 -24.14
C LEU A 382 9.25 -10.07 -22.74
N ILE A 383 10.35 -9.97 -22.00
CA ILE A 383 10.40 -9.40 -20.66
C ILE A 383 10.71 -7.90 -20.78
N GLN A 384 9.89 -7.04 -20.18
CA GLN A 384 10.14 -5.60 -20.12
C GLN A 384 10.53 -5.20 -18.69
N VAL A 385 11.69 -4.56 -18.60
CA VAL A 385 12.33 -4.09 -17.35
C VAL A 385 12.64 -2.61 -17.53
N GLY A 386 11.76 -1.73 -17.05
CA GLY A 386 11.85 -0.31 -17.36
C GLY A 386 11.86 -0.04 -18.88
N PRO A 387 12.87 0.68 -19.42
CA PRO A 387 13.00 0.92 -20.86
C PRO A 387 13.63 -0.24 -21.63
N ALA A 388 14.17 -1.27 -20.94
CA ALA A 388 14.82 -2.39 -21.59
C ALA A 388 13.82 -3.49 -21.97
N ARG A 389 14.00 -4.06 -23.16
CA ARG A 389 13.30 -5.23 -23.67
C ARG A 389 14.27 -6.41 -23.68
N VAL A 390 13.92 -7.48 -23.00
CA VAL A 390 14.75 -8.68 -22.84
C VAL A 390 13.98 -9.86 -23.41
N MET A 391 14.41 -10.37 -24.57
CA MET A 391 13.83 -11.55 -25.19
C MET A 391 14.47 -12.81 -24.59
N TYR A 392 13.65 -13.71 -24.05
CA TYR A 392 14.12 -15.00 -23.54
C TYR A 392 14.04 -16.08 -24.62
N ILE A 393 15.17 -16.75 -24.90
CA ILE A 393 15.30 -17.76 -25.94
C ILE A 393 15.71 -19.08 -25.30
N ASN A 394 14.78 -20.04 -25.25
CA ASN A 394 15.05 -21.43 -24.88
C ASN A 394 14.08 -22.38 -25.60
N GLU A 395 14.54 -23.15 -26.58
CA GLU A 395 13.66 -23.99 -27.42
C GLU A 395 12.97 -25.11 -26.62
N GLN A 396 13.55 -25.52 -25.48
CA GLN A 396 13.00 -26.57 -24.63
C GLN A 396 11.91 -26.07 -23.67
N ALA A 397 11.77 -24.75 -23.50
CA ALA A 397 10.86 -24.14 -22.53
C ALA A 397 9.37 -24.25 -22.91
N ASN A 398 9.05 -24.55 -24.17
CA ASN A 398 7.65 -24.70 -24.62
C ASN A 398 7.00 -26.02 -24.19
N ASN A 399 7.80 -27.02 -23.79
CA ASN A 399 7.30 -28.31 -23.31
C ASN A 399 7.07 -28.33 -21.79
N ALA A 400 7.31 -27.22 -21.09
CA ALA A 400 7.11 -27.10 -19.66
C ALA A 400 5.63 -26.88 -19.31
N GLN A 401 5.11 -27.66 -18.36
CA GLN A 401 3.80 -27.40 -17.74
C GLN A 401 3.73 -25.96 -17.16
N PRO A 402 2.55 -25.31 -17.14
CA PRO A 402 2.37 -23.98 -16.55
C PRO A 402 2.70 -23.98 -15.04
N ASP A 403 3.16 -22.84 -14.52
CA ASP A 403 3.40 -22.66 -13.08
C ASP A 403 2.03 -22.56 -12.36
N PRO A 404 1.70 -23.46 -11.41
CA PRO A 404 0.45 -23.37 -10.64
C PRO A 404 0.40 -22.12 -9.73
N ALA A 405 1.54 -21.47 -9.49
CA ALA A 405 1.67 -20.21 -8.74
C ALA A 405 1.90 -18.99 -9.66
N GLU A 406 1.62 -19.10 -10.96
CA GLU A 406 1.73 -17.99 -11.90
C GLU A 406 0.87 -16.82 -11.42
N THR A 407 1.51 -15.71 -11.08
CA THR A 407 0.84 -14.54 -10.51
C THR A 407 0.85 -13.43 -11.56
N LEU A 408 -0.24 -13.33 -12.30
CA LEU A 408 -0.53 -12.23 -13.20
C LEU A 408 -1.10 -11.05 -12.39
N CYS A 409 -0.53 -9.87 -12.59
CA CYS A 409 -1.08 -8.64 -12.05
C CYS A 409 -1.81 -7.89 -13.15
N PHE A 410 -3.09 -7.59 -12.92
CA PHE A 410 -3.81 -6.65 -13.78
C PHE A 410 -3.30 -5.23 -13.52
N ALA A 411 -3.24 -4.42 -14.57
CA ALA A 411 -2.64 -3.09 -14.53
C ALA A 411 -3.28 -2.21 -13.45
N ARG A 412 -2.43 -1.45 -12.73
CA ARG A 412 -2.88 -0.35 -11.85
C ARG A 412 -3.40 0.79 -12.74
N PRO A 413 -4.60 1.35 -12.50
CA PRO A 413 -5.02 2.58 -13.18
C PRO A 413 -4.06 3.73 -12.82
N GLY A 414 -3.52 4.42 -13.82
CA GLY A 414 -2.75 5.67 -13.63
C GLY A 414 -1.23 5.61 -13.88
N PHE A 415 -0.69 4.53 -14.43
CA PHE A 415 0.67 4.50 -14.98
C PHE A 415 0.63 4.51 -16.51
N PRO A 416 1.60 5.15 -17.19
CA PRO A 416 1.64 5.16 -18.64
C PRO A 416 1.65 3.73 -19.15
N VAL A 417 0.70 3.44 -20.02
CA VAL A 417 0.64 2.21 -20.80
C VAL A 417 1.94 2.10 -21.58
N ALA A 418 2.61 0.95 -21.53
CA ALA A 418 3.82 0.73 -22.31
C ALA A 418 3.50 1.01 -23.79
N ALA A 419 4.35 1.78 -24.45
CA ALA A 419 4.22 2.10 -25.88
C ALA A 419 4.13 0.79 -26.69
N GLY A 420 2.90 0.43 -27.09
CA GLY A 420 2.57 -0.84 -27.73
C GLY A 420 1.13 -1.33 -27.56
N GLU A 421 0.33 -0.82 -26.61
CA GLU A 421 -1.08 -1.26 -26.48
C GLU A 421 -2.08 -0.48 -27.38
N GLU A 422 -1.65 0.59 -28.07
CA GLU A 422 -2.55 1.38 -28.92
C GLU A 422 -3.07 0.60 -30.15
N GLU A 423 -2.40 -0.46 -30.59
CA GLU A 423 -2.83 -1.23 -31.78
C GLU A 423 -3.89 -2.31 -31.49
N VAL A 424 -4.13 -2.69 -30.24
CA VAL A 424 -5.09 -3.77 -29.93
C VAL A 424 -6.50 -3.24 -29.71
N SER A 425 -6.65 -1.96 -29.36
CA SER A 425 -7.97 -1.34 -29.13
C SER A 425 -8.71 -0.96 -30.43
N SER A 426 -7.99 -0.78 -31.54
CA SER A 426 -8.57 -0.45 -32.85
C SER A 426 -9.13 -1.66 -33.61
N LEU A 427 -8.81 -2.90 -33.20
CA LEU A 427 -9.25 -4.14 -33.85
C LEU A 427 -10.58 -4.72 -33.30
N LEU A 428 -11.13 -4.16 -32.21
CA LEU A 428 -12.42 -4.59 -31.64
C LEU A 428 -13.61 -3.69 -32.00
N ALA A 429 -13.40 -2.70 -32.88
CA ALA A 429 -14.43 -1.76 -33.32
C ALA A 429 -14.97 -2.08 -34.73
N PHE A 430 -15.37 -3.32 -35.02
CA PHE A 430 -16.21 -3.62 -36.19
C PHE A 430 -17.25 -4.68 -35.86
N GLY A 431 -18.49 -4.22 -35.65
CA GLY A 431 -19.62 -5.08 -35.31
C GLY A 431 -20.90 -4.30 -35.02
N ARG A 432 -21.22 -3.26 -35.80
CA ARG A 432 -22.59 -2.75 -35.91
C ARG A 432 -23.08 -3.06 -37.31
N GLY A 433 -23.99 -4.03 -37.41
CA GLY A 433 -24.69 -4.36 -38.63
C GLY A 433 -25.59 -3.21 -39.06
N GLU A 434 -25.55 -2.90 -40.35
CA GLU A 434 -26.60 -2.14 -41.02
C GLU A 434 -27.86 -3.01 -41.14
N PRO A 435 -29.07 -2.44 -41.01
CA PRO A 435 -30.27 -3.07 -41.51
C PRO A 435 -30.52 -2.62 -42.97
N SER A 436 -30.75 -3.59 -43.85
CA SER A 436 -31.41 -3.41 -45.15
C SER A 436 -32.71 -4.24 -45.16
N PRO A 437 -33.68 -4.00 -46.06
CA PRO A 437 -33.60 -3.22 -47.30
C PRO A 437 -34.30 -1.86 -47.29
#